data_AF-A0A6B3FMI5-F1
#
_entry.id   AF-A0A6B3FMI5-F1
#
_cell.length_a   1.000
_cell.length_b   1.000
_cell.length_c   1.000
_cell.angle_alpha   90.00
_cell.angle_beta   90.00
_cell.angle_gamma   90.00
#
_symmetry.space_group_name_H-M   'P 1'
#
loop_
_entity.id
_entity.type
_entity.pdbx_description
1 polymer ?
#
loop_
_entity_poly.entity_id
_entity_poly.type
_entity_poly.pdbx_seq_one_letter_code
_entity_poly.pdbx_strand_id
1 'polypeptide(L)'
;DWRLILVTDVSGSMEASTIWSALTASVLAGVPTLSTHFLAFSTEVVDLTGHVRDPLPLLLAVSVGGGTHIAAGLRHARGLIEVPSRTLVVVISDFEEGGPLAGLLAEVRALVNTGCHVLGCASLDDAGRPRYSTGVA
;
A
#
# COMPACT_ATOMS: atom_id res chain seq x y z
N ASP A 1 -13.13 -16.23 3.48
CA ASP A 1 -12.46 -15.46 2.41
C ASP A 1 -11.20 -14.80 2.95
N TRP A 2 -10.23 -14.50 2.09
CA TRP A 2 -9.02 -13.76 2.48
C TRP A 2 -9.25 -12.26 2.33
N ARG A 3 -8.58 -11.45 3.16
CA ARG A 3 -8.53 -9.99 3.01
C ARG A 3 -7.15 -9.59 2.51
N LEU A 4 -7.10 -8.83 1.43
CA LEU A 4 -5.90 -8.18 0.93
C LEU A 4 -6.05 -6.68 1.11
N ILE A 5 -5.08 -6.04 1.79
CA ILE A 5 -5.00 -4.60 1.94
C ILE A 5 -3.74 -4.15 1.22
N LEU A 6 -3.90 -3.50 0.07
CA LEU A 6 -2.83 -2.86 -0.67
C LEU A 6 -2.65 -1.45 -0.11
N VAL A 7 -1.45 -1.13 0.35
CA VAL A 7 -1.06 0.18 0.90
C VAL A 7 -0.03 0.77 -0.03
N THR A 8 -0.48 1.63 -0.95
CA THR A 8 0.31 2.08 -2.10
C THR A 8 0.74 3.52 -1.91
N ASP A 9 2.04 3.75 -1.99
CA ASP A 9 2.64 5.07 -2.04
C ASP A 9 2.32 5.74 -3.39
N VAL A 10 1.75 6.94 -3.35
CA VAL A 10 1.38 7.72 -4.53
C VAL A 10 2.15 9.03 -4.64
N SER A 11 3.32 9.10 -3.97
CA SER A 11 4.27 10.20 -4.13
C SER A 11 4.78 10.32 -5.57
N GLY A 12 5.37 11.46 -5.91
CA GLY A 12 5.79 11.72 -7.30
C GLY A 12 6.87 10.77 -7.84
N SER A 13 7.64 10.12 -6.99
CA SER A 13 8.60 9.08 -7.40
C SER A 13 7.94 7.75 -7.77
N MET A 14 6.65 7.58 -7.45
CA MET A 14 5.91 6.31 -7.53
C MET A 14 4.99 6.19 -8.75
N GLU A 15 5.00 7.16 -9.69
CA GLU A 15 4.03 7.23 -10.80
C GLU A 15 3.87 5.89 -11.54
N ALA A 16 4.98 5.32 -12.04
CA ALA A 16 4.97 4.04 -12.76
C ALA A 16 4.46 2.87 -11.90
N SER A 17 4.88 2.81 -10.64
CA SER A 17 4.51 1.75 -9.69
C SER A 17 3.05 1.81 -9.27
N THR A 18 2.50 3.02 -9.17
CA THR A 18 1.12 3.24 -8.75
C THR A 18 0.15 2.66 -9.78
N ILE A 19 0.46 2.83 -11.08
CA ILE A 19 -0.33 2.29 -12.17
C ILE A 19 -0.44 0.76 -12.06
N TRP A 20 0.70 0.08 -11.92
CA TRP A 20 0.74 -1.38 -11.78
C TRP A 20 0.03 -1.87 -10.51
N SER A 21 0.15 -1.13 -9.43
CA SER A 21 -0.52 -1.43 -8.15
C SER A 21 -2.04 -1.34 -8.27
N ALA A 22 -2.55 -0.27 -8.91
CA ALA A 22 -3.97 -0.09 -9.15
C ALA A 22 -4.54 -1.18 -10.08
N LEU A 23 -3.84 -1.51 -11.17
CA LEU A 23 -4.24 -2.59 -12.08
C LEU A 23 -4.28 -3.94 -11.36
N THR A 24 -3.26 -4.24 -10.55
CA THR A 24 -3.20 -5.48 -9.77
C THR A 24 -4.36 -5.55 -8.76
N ALA A 25 -4.65 -4.44 -8.08
CA ALA A 25 -5.79 -4.33 -7.18
C ALA A 25 -7.10 -4.63 -7.90
N SER A 26 -7.30 -4.08 -9.10
CA SER A 26 -8.52 -4.29 -9.88
C SER A 26 -8.70 -5.73 -10.37
N VAL A 27 -7.62 -6.37 -10.78
CA VAL A 27 -7.66 -7.80 -11.12
C VAL A 27 -8.03 -8.64 -9.89
N LEU A 28 -7.41 -8.35 -8.74
CA LEU A 28 -7.64 -9.08 -7.49
C LEU A 28 -9.04 -8.85 -6.90
N ALA A 29 -9.62 -7.67 -7.10
CA ALA A 29 -11.00 -7.37 -6.72
C ALA A 29 -12.05 -8.22 -7.48
N GLY A 30 -11.67 -8.81 -8.61
CA GLY A 30 -12.50 -9.76 -9.35
C GLY A 30 -12.49 -11.19 -8.79
N VAL A 31 -11.59 -11.51 -7.86
CA VAL A 31 -11.45 -12.85 -7.29
C VAL A 31 -12.50 -13.08 -6.19
N PRO A 32 -13.47 -14.02 -6.35
CA PRO A 32 -14.61 -14.14 -5.43
C PRO A 32 -14.26 -14.45 -3.98
N THR A 33 -13.12 -15.07 -3.73
CA THR A 33 -12.66 -15.49 -2.40
C THR A 33 -11.76 -14.45 -1.71
N LEU A 34 -11.61 -13.27 -2.31
CA LEU A 34 -10.73 -12.20 -1.86
C LEU A 34 -11.46 -10.87 -1.70
N SER A 35 -11.46 -10.33 -0.47
CA SER A 35 -11.85 -8.94 -0.21
C SER A 35 -10.63 -8.05 -0.40
N THR A 36 -10.62 -7.25 -1.47
CA THR A 36 -9.51 -6.36 -1.82
C THR A 36 -9.78 -4.93 -1.33
N HIS A 37 -8.87 -4.40 -0.54
CA HIS A 37 -8.83 -3.01 -0.08
C HIS A 37 -7.64 -2.30 -0.72
N PHE A 38 -7.80 -1.03 -1.04
CA PHE A 38 -6.75 -0.22 -1.65
C PHE A 38 -6.65 1.12 -0.93
N LEU A 39 -5.54 1.32 -0.23
CA LEU A 39 -5.18 2.57 0.43
C LEU A 39 -4.10 3.25 -0.39
N ALA A 40 -4.36 4.48 -0.83
CA ALA A 40 -3.35 5.35 -1.40
C ALA A 40 -2.81 6.28 -0.31
N PHE A 41 -1.50 6.49 -0.24
CA PHE A 41 -0.91 7.41 0.72
C PHE A 41 0.17 8.31 0.12
N SER A 42 0.22 9.55 0.62
CA SER A 42 1.34 10.48 0.51
C SER A 42 1.54 11.15 1.87
N THR A 43 1.17 12.42 2.03
CA THR A 43 1.01 13.10 3.33
C THR A 43 -0.29 12.73 4.02
N GLU A 44 -1.30 12.37 3.24
CA GLU A 44 -2.60 11.91 3.71
C GLU A 44 -2.85 10.48 3.23
N VAL A 45 -3.82 9.80 3.84
CA VAL A 45 -4.24 8.45 3.47
C VAL A 45 -5.65 8.51 2.92
N VAL A 46 -5.85 7.98 1.73
CA VAL A 46 -7.14 7.88 1.05
C VAL A 46 -7.52 6.42 0.89
N ASP A 47 -8.69 6.04 1.41
CA ASP A 47 -9.24 4.69 1.19
C ASP A 47 -10.05 4.68 -0.11
N LEU A 48 -9.53 3.97 -1.11
CA LEU A 48 -10.14 3.78 -2.42
C LEU A 48 -10.71 2.37 -2.60
N THR A 49 -10.97 1.65 -1.50
CA THR A 49 -11.59 0.30 -1.53
C THR A 49 -12.88 0.27 -2.35
N GLY A 50 -13.68 1.34 -2.33
CA GLY A 50 -14.91 1.43 -3.15
C GLY A 50 -14.68 1.46 -4.66
N HIS A 51 -13.45 1.75 -5.11
CA HIS A 51 -13.09 1.93 -6.50
C HIS A 51 -12.29 0.77 -7.08
N VAL A 52 -11.94 -0.25 -6.29
CA VAL A 52 -11.06 -1.34 -6.77
C VAL A 52 -11.56 -2.05 -8.01
N ARG A 53 -12.88 -2.10 -8.28
CA ARG A 53 -13.43 -2.75 -9.49
C ARG A 53 -13.25 -1.95 -10.78
N ASP A 54 -12.89 -0.68 -10.69
CA ASP A 54 -12.61 0.18 -11.83
C ASP A 54 -11.24 0.86 -11.62
N PRO A 55 -10.20 0.47 -12.37
CA PRO A 55 -8.88 1.06 -12.19
C PRO A 55 -8.83 2.54 -12.59
N LEU A 56 -9.75 3.05 -13.42
CA LEU A 56 -9.69 4.43 -13.90
C LEU A 56 -9.81 5.46 -12.76
N PRO A 57 -10.82 5.40 -11.87
CA PRO A 57 -10.86 6.23 -10.67
C PRO A 57 -9.62 6.11 -9.78
N LEU A 58 -9.03 4.91 -9.66
CA LEU A 58 -7.79 4.72 -8.88
C LEU A 58 -6.61 5.49 -9.48
N LEU A 59 -6.49 5.49 -10.82
CA LEU A 59 -5.44 6.20 -11.55
C LEU A 59 -5.64 7.73 -11.50
N LEU A 60 -6.88 8.19 -11.50
CA LEU A 60 -7.22 9.62 -11.46
C LEU A 60 -7.19 10.22 -10.04
N ALA A 61 -7.31 9.39 -9.00
CA ALA A 61 -7.23 9.82 -7.59
C ALA A 61 -5.79 10.12 -7.13
N VAL A 62 -4.78 9.82 -7.97
CA VAL A 62 -3.37 10.11 -7.69
C VAL A 62 -3.11 11.59 -7.94
N SER A 63 -3.15 12.39 -6.88
CA SER A 63 -2.53 13.72 -6.92
C SER A 63 -1.04 13.56 -6.69
N VAL A 64 -0.26 13.67 -7.76
CA VAL A 64 1.21 13.68 -7.71
C VAL A 64 1.66 14.91 -6.94
N GLY A 65 1.99 14.74 -5.66
CA GLY A 65 2.48 15.81 -4.80
C GLY A 65 2.38 15.50 -3.31
N GLY A 66 3.28 16.11 -2.52
CA GLY A 66 3.39 15.89 -1.08
C GLY A 66 4.62 15.05 -0.70
N GLY A 67 4.89 14.94 0.60
CA GLY A 67 5.86 13.99 1.15
C GLY A 67 5.28 12.58 1.28
N THR A 68 6.07 11.70 1.87
CA THR A 68 5.72 10.28 2.04
C THR A 68 5.52 9.97 3.52
N HIS A 69 4.37 9.40 3.90
CA HIS A 69 4.11 8.99 5.28
C HIS A 69 3.62 7.53 5.37
N ILE A 70 4.55 6.59 5.15
CA ILE A 70 4.28 5.14 5.09
C ILE A 70 3.66 4.65 6.41
N ALA A 71 4.18 5.12 7.54
CA ALA A 71 3.66 4.77 8.86
C ALA A 71 2.16 5.13 9.02
N ALA A 72 1.68 6.21 8.41
CA ALA A 72 0.25 6.55 8.45
C ALA A 72 -0.60 5.57 7.63
N GLY A 73 -0.13 5.21 6.43
CA GLY A 73 -0.78 4.19 5.59
C GLY A 73 -0.90 2.84 6.32
N LEU A 74 0.19 2.37 6.93
CA LEU A 74 0.20 1.12 7.70
C LEU A 74 -0.72 1.16 8.93
N ARG A 75 -0.77 2.30 9.62
CA ARG A 75 -1.68 2.49 10.76
C ARG A 75 -3.15 2.42 10.32
N HIS A 76 -3.48 3.03 9.18
CA HIS A 76 -4.83 2.95 8.63
C HIS A 76 -5.17 1.50 8.22
N ALA A 77 -4.25 0.80 7.55
CA ALA A 77 -4.41 -0.61 7.20
C ALA A 77 -4.66 -1.49 8.43
N ARG A 78 -3.98 -1.23 9.55
CA ARG A 78 -4.19 -1.95 10.81
C ARG A 78 -5.64 -1.82 11.31
N GLY A 79 -6.27 -0.67 11.11
CA GLY A 79 -7.69 -0.46 11.45
C GLY A 79 -8.67 -1.27 10.59
N LEU A 80 -8.25 -1.74 9.43
CA LEU A 80 -9.05 -2.57 8.52
C LEU A 80 -8.89 -4.08 8.76
N ILE A 81 -8.06 -4.50 9.71
CA ILE A 81 -7.85 -5.92 10.03
C ILE A 81 -9.03 -6.43 10.86
N GLU A 82 -9.73 -7.45 10.37
CA GLU A 82 -10.79 -8.15 11.13
C GLU A 82 -10.32 -9.52 11.62
N VAL A 83 -9.80 -10.36 10.72
CA VAL A 83 -9.29 -11.71 11.03
C VAL A 83 -7.81 -11.75 10.64
N PRO A 84 -6.88 -11.51 11.59
CA PRO A 84 -5.46 -11.36 11.26
C PRO A 84 -4.89 -12.54 10.48
N SER A 85 -5.18 -13.78 10.89
CA SER A 85 -4.73 -15.01 10.23
C SER A 85 -5.23 -15.21 8.80
N ARG A 86 -6.19 -14.38 8.35
CA ARG A 86 -6.71 -14.36 6.98
C ARG A 86 -6.54 -12.98 6.32
N THR A 87 -5.64 -12.16 6.83
CA THR A 87 -5.35 -10.82 6.31
C THR A 87 -3.91 -10.74 5.81
N LEU A 88 -3.75 -10.22 4.59
CA LEU A 88 -2.49 -9.85 3.98
C LEU A 88 -2.44 -8.33 3.80
N VAL A 89 -1.46 -7.69 4.42
CA VAL A 89 -1.14 -6.27 4.24
C VAL A 89 0.10 -6.18 3.37
N VAL A 90 -0.03 -5.55 2.20
CA VAL A 90 1.08 -5.36 1.25
C VAL A 90 1.33 -3.88 1.11
N VAL A 91 2.52 -3.42 1.51
CA VAL A 91 2.94 -2.04 1.28
C VAL A 91 3.78 -1.97 0.02
N ILE A 92 3.41 -1.06 -0.89
CA ILE A 92 4.12 -0.80 -2.15
C ILE A 92 4.68 0.61 -2.08
N SER A 93 6.00 0.75 -2.01
CA SER A 93 6.69 2.04 -1.86
C SER A 93 8.13 1.92 -2.31
N ASP A 94 8.79 3.05 -2.56
CA ASP A 94 10.25 3.14 -2.62
C ASP A 94 10.88 3.17 -1.22
N PHE A 95 10.08 3.04 -0.15
CA PHE A 95 10.51 3.00 1.25
C PHE A 95 11.24 4.27 1.71
N GLU A 96 11.03 5.40 1.03
CA GLU A 96 11.49 6.71 1.49
C GLU A 96 10.47 7.31 2.48
N GLU A 97 10.60 6.99 3.77
CA GLU A 97 9.73 7.57 4.81
C GLU A 97 10.08 9.05 5.06
N GLY A 98 9.09 9.92 4.97
CA GLY A 98 9.22 11.36 5.26
C GLY A 98 9.11 11.69 6.76
N GLY A 99 8.58 10.78 7.57
CA GLY A 99 8.58 10.87 9.04
C GLY A 99 9.78 10.18 9.71
N PRO A 100 9.81 10.15 11.06
CA PRO A 100 10.84 9.40 11.78
C PRO A 100 10.74 7.89 11.51
N LEU A 101 11.85 7.27 11.09
CA LEU A 101 11.93 5.83 10.82
C LEU A 101 11.46 4.95 12.00
N ALA A 102 11.69 5.40 13.23
CA ALA A 102 11.22 4.70 14.42
C ALA A 102 9.69 4.51 14.44
N GLY A 103 8.93 5.48 13.90
CA GLY A 103 7.48 5.39 13.76
C GLY A 103 7.04 4.32 12.75
N LEU A 104 7.70 4.28 11.59
CA LEU A 104 7.47 3.23 10.58
C LEU A 104 7.75 1.84 11.16
N LEU A 105 8.92 1.64 11.76
CA LEU A 105 9.30 0.36 12.36
C LEU A 105 8.34 -0.07 13.48
N ALA A 106 7.82 0.88 14.26
CA ALA A 106 6.84 0.59 15.29
C ALA A 106 5.51 0.10 14.71
N GLU A 107 5.00 0.72 13.64
CA GLU A 107 3.76 0.29 12.99
C GLU A 107 3.92 -1.06 12.28
N VAL A 108 5.06 -1.32 11.62
CA VAL A 108 5.36 -2.65 11.05
C VAL A 108 5.33 -3.73 12.13
N ARG A 109 6.00 -3.49 13.28
CA ARG A 109 5.98 -4.42 14.42
C ARG A 109 4.56 -4.61 14.95
N ALA A 110 3.78 -3.53 15.07
CA ALA A 110 2.40 -3.61 15.51
C ALA A 110 1.55 -4.48 14.59
N LEU A 111 1.69 -4.33 13.27
CA LEU A 111 1.02 -5.17 12.26
C LEU A 111 1.43 -6.64 12.38
N VAL A 112 2.73 -6.94 12.41
CA VAL A 112 3.23 -8.32 12.56
C VAL A 112 2.71 -8.96 13.86
N ASN A 113 2.68 -8.20 14.96
CA ASN A 113 2.15 -8.67 16.24
C ASN A 113 0.64 -8.94 16.24
N THR A 114 -0.12 -8.43 15.26
CA THR A 114 -1.53 -8.83 15.10
C THR A 114 -1.69 -10.28 14.63
N GLY A 115 -0.64 -10.85 14.03
CA GLY A 115 -0.68 -12.18 13.40
C GLY A 115 -1.17 -12.17 11.95
N CYS A 116 -1.24 -10.99 11.31
CA CYS A 116 -1.46 -10.88 9.87
C CYS A 116 -0.16 -11.11 9.07
N HIS A 117 -0.32 -11.38 7.78
CA HIS A 117 0.80 -11.42 6.86
C HIS A 117 1.13 -10.00 6.41
N VAL A 118 2.40 -9.60 6.53
CA VAL A 118 2.87 -8.28 6.11
C VAL A 118 3.95 -8.47 5.05
N LEU A 119 3.80 -7.82 3.91
CA LEU A 119 4.77 -7.84 2.80
C LEU A 119 5.16 -6.41 2.43
N GLY A 120 6.46 -6.17 2.31
CA GLY A 120 7.01 -4.99 1.65
C GLY A 120 7.33 -5.30 0.20
N CYS A 121 6.79 -4.52 -0.73
CA CYS A 121 7.06 -4.61 -2.15
C CYS A 121 7.74 -3.32 -2.61
N ALA A 122 8.97 -3.44 -3.09
CA ALA A 122 9.69 -2.32 -3.67
C ALA A 122 8.97 -1.80 -4.91
N SER A 123 8.99 -0.47 -5.08
CA SER A 123 8.54 0.17 -6.30
C SER A 123 9.32 -0.32 -7.51
N LEU A 124 8.68 -0.36 -8.67
CA LEU A 124 9.27 -0.65 -9.98
C LEU A 124 9.33 0.63 -10.82
N ASP A 125 10.45 0.82 -11.53
CA ASP A 125 10.54 1.79 -12.61
C ASP A 125 9.87 1.28 -13.90
N ASP A 126 9.81 2.11 -14.95
CA ASP A 126 9.22 1.76 -16.25
C ASP A 126 9.91 0.56 -16.94
N ALA A 127 11.13 0.22 -16.54
CA ALA A 127 11.87 -0.94 -17.02
C ALA A 127 11.66 -2.18 -16.14
N GLY A 128 10.77 -2.11 -15.13
CA GLY A 128 10.51 -3.20 -14.18
C GLY A 128 11.64 -3.44 -13.20
N ARG A 129 12.57 -2.48 -13.02
CA ARG A 129 13.67 -2.59 -12.05
C ARG A 129 13.21 -2.03 -10.71
N PRO A 130 13.60 -2.67 -9.60
CA PRO A 130 13.22 -2.18 -8.29
C PRO A 130 13.94 -0.86 -7.98
N ARG A 131 13.19 0.13 -7.48
CA ARG A 131 13.69 1.42 -7.00
C ARG A 131 13.22 1.60 -5.56
N TYR A 132 14.16 1.61 -4.62
CA TYR A 132 13.83 1.77 -3.20
C TYR A 132 15.04 2.14 -2.33
N SER A 133 14.78 2.64 -1.13
CA SER A 133 15.74 2.90 -0.07
C SER A 133 16.24 1.60 0.56
N THR A 134 17.46 1.19 0.19
CA THR A 134 18.08 -0.06 0.68
C THR A 134 18.41 -0.06 2.17
N GLY A 135 18.52 1.11 2.80
CA GLY A 135 18.74 1.22 4.24
C GLY A 135 17.47 1.03 5.08
N VAL A 136 16.30 1.17 4.46
CA VAL A 136 14.98 1.08 5.13
C VAL A 136 14.27 -0.22 4.81
N ALA A 137 14.40 -0.72 3.57
CA ALA A 137 13.72 -1.92 3.08
C ALA A 137 14.23 -3.23 3.70
#